data_AF-A0A6I1MSF6-F1
#
_entry.id   AF-A0A6I1MSF6-F1
#
_cell.length_a   1.000
_cell.length_b   1.000
_cell.length_c   1.000
_cell.angle_alpha   90.00
_cell.angle_beta   90.00
_cell.angle_gamma   90.00
#
_symmetry.space_group_name_H-M   'P 1'
#
loop_
_entity.id
_entity.type
_entity.pdbx_description
1 polymer ?
#
loop_
_entity_poly.entity_id
_entity_poly.type
_entity_poly.pdbx_seq_one_letter_code
_entity_poly.pdbx_strand_id
1 'polypeptide(L)'
;MSVRTENRLMGKLTGVFYETAGGSKLYLALRSKREIMRAKYAWCIEASALQKCRDAGITAVGVLWKDGSKRMVHLTHIDDWEGPNSFPLFTHCKQRCLPMKAFRVDPMRSEAVIAKAIKLR
;
A
#
# COMPACT_ATOMS: atom_id res chain seq x y z
N MET A 1 9.61 -14.40 -12.31
CA MET A 1 8.28 -13.81 -12.60
C MET A 1 7.68 -13.35 -11.29
N SER A 2 7.06 -12.17 -11.25
CA SER A 2 6.36 -11.71 -10.04
C SER A 2 5.04 -12.44 -9.87
N VAL A 3 4.77 -13.04 -8.72
CA VAL A 3 3.43 -13.57 -8.42
C VAL A 3 2.55 -12.42 -7.94
N ARG A 4 1.31 -12.37 -8.45
CA ARG A 4 0.32 -11.36 -8.08
C ARG A 4 -0.97 -12.04 -7.65
N THR A 5 -1.45 -11.68 -6.46
CA THR A 5 -2.68 -12.22 -5.90
C THR A 5 -3.63 -11.08 -5.57
N GLU A 6 -4.85 -11.14 -6.09
CA GLU A 6 -5.86 -10.10 -5.85
C GLU A 6 -6.39 -10.17 -4.42
N ASN A 7 -6.60 -9.00 -3.81
CA ASN A 7 -7.35 -8.85 -2.57
C ASN A 7 -8.72 -8.27 -2.89
N ARG A 8 -9.77 -9.01 -2.57
CA ARG A 8 -11.16 -8.59 -2.76
C ARG A 8 -11.89 -8.50 -1.43
N LEU A 9 -12.65 -7.42 -1.25
CA LEU A 9 -13.57 -7.25 -0.14
C LEU A 9 -14.99 -7.14 -0.71
N MET A 10 -15.89 -8.03 -0.27
CA MET A 10 -17.28 -8.09 -0.77
C MET A 10 -17.35 -8.11 -2.31
N GLY A 11 -16.48 -8.90 -2.95
CA GLY A 11 -16.40 -9.04 -4.41
C GLY A 11 -15.66 -7.91 -5.15
N LYS A 12 -15.42 -6.76 -4.51
CA LYS A 12 -14.70 -5.63 -5.11
C LYS A 12 -13.19 -5.78 -4.93
N LEU A 13 -12.42 -5.53 -5.98
CA LEU A 13 -10.97 -5.49 -5.92
C LEU A 13 -10.51 -4.27 -5.12
N THR A 14 -9.91 -4.50 -3.96
CA THR A 14 -9.46 -3.44 -3.04
C THR A 14 -7.95 -3.33 -2.97
N GLY A 15 -7.21 -4.36 -3.38
CA GLY A 15 -5.76 -4.36 -3.36
C GLY A 15 -5.15 -5.54 -4.08
N VAL A 16 -3.81 -5.58 -4.14
CA VAL A 16 -3.04 -6.65 -4.76
C VAL A 16 -1.81 -6.94 -3.91
N PHE A 17 -1.58 -8.23 -3.63
CA PHE A 17 -0.34 -8.75 -3.08
C PHE A 17 0.64 -9.01 -4.21
N TYR A 18 1.88 -8.56 -4.05
CA TYR A 18 2.96 -8.82 -4.99
C TYR A 18 4.09 -9.55 -4.29
N GLU A 19 4.64 -10.53 -4.97
CA GLU A 19 5.89 -11.17 -4.62
C GLU A 19 6.88 -10.94 -5.76
N THR A 20 7.99 -10.29 -5.44
CA THR A 20 9.07 -10.02 -6.40
C THR A 20 9.88 -11.29 -6.63
N ALA A 21 10.61 -11.35 -7.76
CA ALA A 21 11.49 -12.49 -8.05
C ALA A 21 12.58 -12.74 -6.97
N GLY A 22 12.91 -11.72 -6.17
CA GLY A 22 13.85 -11.83 -5.04
C GLY A 22 13.20 -12.23 -3.71
N GLY A 23 11.94 -12.68 -3.71
CA GLY A 23 11.21 -13.12 -2.51
C GLY A 23 10.66 -11.99 -1.64
N SER A 24 10.93 -10.72 -1.96
CA SER A 24 10.34 -9.60 -1.25
C SER A 24 8.85 -9.50 -1.57
N LYS A 25 8.01 -9.39 -0.53
CA LYS A 25 6.56 -9.29 -0.64
C LYS A 25 6.07 -7.91 -0.25
N LEU A 26 5.01 -7.45 -0.90
CA LEU A 26 4.35 -6.18 -0.59
C LEU A 26 2.85 -6.26 -0.86
N TYR A 27 2.09 -5.35 -0.25
CA TYR A 27 0.68 -5.15 -0.55
C TYR A 27 0.41 -3.73 -1.06
N LEU A 28 -0.35 -3.59 -2.15
CA LEU A 28 -0.85 -2.31 -2.63
C LEU A 28 -2.37 -2.27 -2.58
N ALA A 29 -2.93 -1.40 -1.73
CA ALA A 29 -4.35 -1.05 -1.79
C ALA A 29 -4.63 -0.19 -3.03
N LEU A 30 -5.66 -0.53 -3.79
CA LEU A 30 -6.10 0.26 -4.94
C LEU A 30 -7.01 1.37 -4.46
N ARG A 31 -6.64 2.62 -4.74
CA ARG A 31 -7.41 3.81 -4.36
C ARG A 31 -7.51 4.79 -5.52
N SER A 32 -8.53 5.62 -5.50
CA SER A 32 -8.66 6.79 -6.36
C SER A 32 -7.89 7.98 -5.78
N LYS A 33 -7.54 8.94 -6.63
CA LYS A 33 -6.94 10.23 -6.22
C LYS A 33 -7.80 10.91 -5.14
N ARG A 34 -9.12 10.88 -5.31
CA ARG A 34 -10.06 11.49 -4.36
C ARG A 34 -9.97 10.83 -2.99
N GLU A 35 -9.90 9.50 -2.92
CA GLU A 35 -9.80 8.76 -1.65
C GLU A 35 -8.51 9.07 -0.89
N ILE A 36 -7.41 9.32 -1.60
CA ILE A 36 -6.12 9.67 -0.99
C ILE A 36 -6.06 11.14 -0.56
N MET A 37 -6.75 12.03 -1.29
CA MET A 37 -6.67 13.48 -1.11
C MET A 37 -7.78 14.07 -0.22
N ARG A 38 -8.77 13.28 0.22
CA ARG A 38 -10.01 13.78 0.84
C ARG A 38 -9.82 14.44 2.21
N ALA A 39 -8.81 14.04 2.99
CA ALA A 39 -8.47 14.68 4.27
C ALA A 39 -6.99 14.43 4.61
N LYS A 40 -6.16 15.48 4.65
CA LYS A 40 -4.78 15.45 5.20
C LYS A 40 -3.84 14.38 4.61
N TYR A 41 -3.99 14.00 3.34
CA TYR A 41 -3.17 12.94 2.71
C TYR A 41 -3.27 11.59 3.43
N ALA A 42 -4.46 11.28 3.92
CA ALA A 42 -4.70 10.10 4.70
C ALA A 42 -5.17 8.95 3.82
N TRP A 43 -4.47 7.81 3.90
CA TRP A 43 -4.73 6.63 3.10
C TRP A 43 -5.31 5.55 3.99
N CYS A 44 -6.34 4.87 3.48
CA CYS A 44 -7.07 3.86 4.23
C CYS A 44 -6.71 2.47 3.72
N ILE A 45 -6.44 1.56 4.64
CA ILE A 45 -6.29 0.13 4.35
C ILE A 45 -7.20 -0.66 5.29
N GLU A 46 -7.82 -1.69 4.74
CA GLU A 46 -8.66 -2.61 5.46
C GLU A 46 -7.84 -3.30 6.58
N ALA A 47 -8.34 -3.30 7.80
CA ALA A 47 -7.67 -3.95 8.94
C ALA A 47 -7.41 -5.45 8.66
N SER A 48 -8.35 -6.11 7.97
CA SER A 48 -8.20 -7.49 7.52
C SER A 48 -7.08 -7.68 6.49
N ALA A 49 -6.84 -6.69 5.62
CA ALA A 49 -5.72 -6.74 4.69
C ALA A 49 -4.38 -6.57 5.42
N LEU A 50 -4.31 -5.66 6.40
CA LEU A 50 -3.13 -5.52 7.26
C LEU A 50 -2.83 -6.80 8.04
N GLN A 51 -3.85 -7.46 8.59
CA GLN A 51 -3.67 -8.74 9.28
C GLN A 51 -3.13 -9.81 8.34
N LYS A 52 -3.73 -9.98 7.15
CA LYS A 52 -3.20 -10.90 6.12
C LYS A 52 -1.75 -10.61 5.75
N CYS A 53 -1.37 -9.33 5.67
CA CYS A 53 0.01 -8.95 5.40
C CYS A 53 0.95 -9.46 6.50
N ARG A 54 0.58 -9.33 7.77
CA ARG A 54 1.37 -9.85 8.90
C ARG A 54 1.49 -11.37 8.85
N ASP A 55 0.37 -12.06 8.67
CA ASP A 55 0.33 -13.52 8.61
C ASP A 55 1.19 -14.06 7.45
N ALA A 56 1.29 -13.31 6.35
CA ALA A 56 2.09 -13.65 5.18
C ALA A 56 3.55 -13.16 5.23
N GLY A 57 3.98 -12.52 6.32
CA GLY A 57 5.35 -11.97 6.48
C GLY A 57 5.66 -10.78 5.57
N ILE A 58 4.64 -10.01 5.18
CA ILE A 58 4.78 -8.83 4.32
C ILE A 58 5.17 -7.63 5.16
N THR A 59 6.31 -7.02 4.84
CA THR A 59 6.85 -5.87 5.56
C THR A 59 6.53 -4.52 4.90
N ALA A 60 6.17 -4.51 3.62
CA ALA A 60 5.87 -3.29 2.88
C ALA A 60 4.40 -3.20 2.46
N VAL A 61 3.72 -2.13 2.88
CA VAL A 61 2.29 -1.92 2.64
C VAL A 61 2.09 -0.53 2.03
N GLY A 62 1.25 -0.44 1.01
CA GLY A 62 1.13 0.75 0.17
C GLY A 62 -0.25 1.03 -0.41
N VAL A 63 -0.36 2.16 -1.11
CA VAL A 63 -1.49 2.47 -2.00
C VAL A 63 -1.00 2.74 -3.41
N LEU A 64 -1.80 2.28 -4.36
CA LEU A 64 -1.66 2.53 -5.79
C LEU A 64 -2.88 3.32 -6.27
N TRP A 65 -2.63 4.43 -6.96
CA TRP A 65 -3.67 5.22 -7.62
C TRP A 65 -3.22 5.70 -9.01
N LYS A 66 -4.15 6.26 -9.79
CA LYS A 66 -3.88 6.78 -11.14
C LYS A 66 -4.09 8.28 -11.23
N ASP A 67 -3.16 8.96 -11.89
CA ASP A 67 -3.28 10.36 -12.32
C ASP A 67 -3.15 10.43 -13.84
N GLY A 68 -4.29 10.44 -14.54
CA GLY A 68 -4.32 10.24 -15.99
C GLY A 68 -3.71 8.89 -16.38
N SER A 69 -2.67 8.90 -17.21
CA SER A 69 -1.91 7.70 -17.61
C SER A 69 -0.88 7.24 -16.59
N LYS A 70 -0.52 8.08 -15.62
CA LYS A 70 0.51 7.78 -14.63
C LYS A 70 -0.09 6.97 -13.49
N ARG A 71 0.66 5.95 -13.07
CA ARG A 71 0.41 5.28 -11.80
C ARG A 71 1.19 6.00 -10.72
N MET A 72 0.69 6.00 -9.50
CA MET A 72 1.34 6.61 -8.34
C MET A 72 1.33 5.60 -7.20
N VAL A 73 2.50 5.31 -6.63
CA VAL A 73 2.65 4.33 -5.54
C VAL A 73 3.23 5.01 -4.31
N HIS A 74 2.60 4.72 -3.17
CA HIS A 74 3.06 5.14 -1.85
C HIS A 74 3.24 3.88 -1.02
N LEU A 75 4.41 3.69 -0.40
CA LEU A 75 4.73 2.54 0.45
C LEU A 75 5.16 3.02 1.84
N THR A 76 4.92 2.20 2.86
CA THR A 76 5.45 2.35 4.23
C THR A 76 5.70 0.96 4.82
N HIS A 77 6.40 0.88 5.95
CA HIS A 77 6.57 -0.41 6.64
C HIS A 77 5.20 -0.89 7.18
N ILE A 78 5.02 -2.18 7.47
CA ILE A 78 3.76 -2.64 8.05
C ILE A 78 3.56 -2.14 9.48
N ASP A 79 4.61 -2.10 10.28
CA ASP A 79 4.55 -1.68 11.69
C ASP A 79 4.23 -0.20 11.86
N ASP A 80 4.54 0.60 10.84
CA ASP A 80 4.14 2.00 10.76
C ASP A 80 2.61 2.15 10.92
N TRP A 81 1.80 1.16 10.51
CA TRP A 81 0.34 1.18 10.66
C TRP A 81 -0.17 1.12 12.11
N GLU A 82 0.70 0.80 13.07
CA GLU A 82 0.40 0.85 14.51
C GLU A 82 0.99 2.09 15.20
N GLY A 83 1.71 2.93 14.45
CA GLY A 83 2.33 4.14 14.98
C GLY A 83 1.36 5.31 15.20
N PRO A 84 1.83 6.40 15.83
CA PRO A 84 1.02 7.55 16.24
C PRO A 84 0.38 8.34 15.07
N ASN A 85 0.78 8.04 13.84
CA ASN A 85 0.24 8.64 12.62
C ASN A 85 -0.82 7.76 11.94
N SER A 86 -1.26 6.69 12.60
CA SER A 86 -2.29 5.78 12.12
C SER A 86 -3.46 5.74 13.10
N PHE A 87 -4.68 5.87 12.58
CA PHE A 87 -5.91 6.03 13.35
C PHE A 87 -7.01 5.15 12.74
N PRO A 88 -7.91 4.60 13.54
CA PRO A 88 -9.12 3.98 13.00
C PRO A 88 -10.00 5.06 12.34
N LEU A 89 -10.36 4.87 11.07
CA LEU A 89 -11.33 5.75 10.40
C LEU A 89 -12.74 5.16 10.47
N PHE A 90 -12.85 3.83 10.39
CA PHE A 90 -14.08 3.04 10.52
C PHE A 90 -13.76 1.67 11.12
N THR A 91 -14.78 0.89 11.52
CA THR A 91 -14.62 -0.46 12.13
C THR A 91 -13.77 -1.43 11.31
N HIS A 92 -13.66 -1.22 9.99
CA HIS A 92 -12.95 -2.14 9.09
C HIS A 92 -11.69 -1.54 8.45
N CYS A 93 -11.39 -0.25 8.67
CA CYS A 93 -10.31 0.45 8.00
C CYS A 93 -9.43 1.24 8.97
N LYS A 94 -8.12 1.04 8.87
CA LYS A 94 -7.13 1.95 9.44
C LYS A 94 -6.82 3.03 8.42
N GLN A 95 -6.72 4.26 8.88
CA GLN A 95 -6.26 5.41 8.13
C GLN A 95 -4.89 5.83 8.63
N ARG A 96 -3.96 6.08 7.73
CA ARG A 96 -2.64 6.63 8.07
C ARG A 96 -2.47 8.01 7.47
N CYS A 97 -2.09 8.99 8.28
CA CYS A 97 -1.78 10.35 7.86
C CYS A 97 -0.25 10.47 7.74
N LEU A 98 0.28 10.40 6.53
CA LEU A 98 1.72 10.57 6.32
C LEU A 98 1.98 11.81 5.46
N PRO A 99 3.04 12.57 5.73
CA PRO A 99 3.38 13.74 4.92
C PRO A 99 3.83 13.29 3.52
N MET A 100 3.41 13.99 2.45
CA MET A 100 3.72 13.62 1.05
C MET A 100 5.20 13.34 0.77
N LYS A 101 6.11 14.02 1.48
CA LYS A 101 7.58 13.83 1.38
C LYS A 101 8.07 12.45 1.83
N ALA A 102 7.30 11.75 2.67
CA ALA A 102 7.61 10.38 3.09
C ALA A 102 7.34 9.37 1.97
N PHE A 103 6.77 9.82 0.85
CA PHE A 103 6.30 8.94 -0.21
C PHE A 103 6.74 9.41 -1.58
N ARG A 104 7.79 8.81 -2.12
CA ARG A 104 8.02 8.83 -3.56
C ARG A 104 8.63 7.51 -4.01
N VAL A 105 7.79 6.65 -4.57
CA VAL A 105 8.23 5.66 -5.56
C VAL A 105 7.41 5.93 -6.81
N ASP A 106 8.04 6.47 -7.85
CA ASP A 106 7.42 6.63 -9.16
C ASP A 106 7.31 5.23 -9.82
N PRO A 107 6.09 4.71 -10.06
CA PRO A 107 5.90 3.38 -10.64
C PRO A 107 6.03 3.35 -12.17
N MET A 108 6.46 4.44 -12.83
CA MET A 108 7.06 4.30 -14.17
C MET A 108 8.37 3.51 -14.12
N ARG A 109 8.94 3.30 -12.93
CA ARG A 109 10.12 2.48 -12.75
C ARG A 109 9.72 1.04 -12.45
N SER A 110 10.35 0.13 -13.18
CA SER A 110 10.21 -1.33 -13.15
C SER A 110 9.98 -1.94 -11.77
N GLU A 111 9.44 -3.15 -11.70
CA GLU A 111 9.34 -3.98 -10.48
C GLU A 111 10.62 -3.98 -9.62
N ALA A 112 11.79 -3.92 -10.24
CA ALA A 112 13.08 -3.80 -9.55
C ALA A 112 13.23 -2.53 -8.69
N VAL A 113 12.59 -1.41 -9.07
CA VAL A 113 12.62 -0.16 -8.30
C VAL A 113 11.62 -0.19 -7.15
N ILE A 114 10.47 -0.86 -7.33
CA ILE A 114 9.56 -1.15 -6.21
C ILE A 114 10.27 -2.06 -5.20
N ALA A 115 10.96 -3.11 -5.66
CA ALA A 115 11.77 -3.99 -4.81
C ALA A 115 12.93 -3.25 -4.11
N LYS A 116 13.61 -2.33 -4.79
CA LYS A 116 14.69 -1.53 -4.21
C LYS A 116 14.20 -0.50 -3.20
N ALA A 117 13.01 0.08 -3.40
CA ALA A 117 12.37 0.98 -2.45
C ALA A 117 11.96 0.26 -1.15
N ILE A 118 11.61 -1.02 -1.24
CA ILE A 118 11.34 -1.87 -0.06
C ILE A 118 12.61 -2.11 0.76
N LYS A 119 13.76 -2.29 0.10
CA LYS A 119 15.06 -2.54 0.77
C LYS A 119 15.72 -1.30 1.38
N LEU A 120 15.27 -0.09 1.05
CA LEU A 120 15.88 1.18 1.49
C LEU A 120 15.34 1.68 2.85
N ARG A 121 14.60 0.84 3.58
CA ARG A 121 14.28 1.04 4.99
C ARG A 121 14.72 -0.16 5.80
#